data_AF-A0A6J2YU66-F1
#
_entry.id   AF-A0A6J2YU66-F1
#
_cell.length_a   1.000
_cell.length_b   1.000
_cell.length_c   1.000
_cell.angle_alpha   90.00
_cell.angle_beta   90.00
_cell.angle_gamma   90.00
#
_symmetry.space_group_name_H-M   'P 1'
#
loop_
_entity.id
_entity.type
_entity.pdbx_description
1 polymer ?
#
loop_
_entity_poly.entity_id
_entity_poly.type
_entity_poly.pdbx_seq_one_letter_code
_entity_poly.pdbx_strand_id
1 'polypeptide(L)'
;MFLSPTISNPQEYLEEALVFLKKYRWIYTTKNTRILCDRVLDNIPNEWIAYFATANHQNILDILSRGTNDSLRMFFDDLHQLKLNSEEFNKTEPPVFRYIGISDKKMHEIFLLAPVVDELCRKTNCDLVVDIGSGSVSLFFRYRFILD
;
A
#
# COMPACT_ATOMS: atom_id res chain seq x y z
N MET A 1 -8.92 -12.68 3.40
CA MET A 1 -8.47 -11.28 3.26
C MET A 1 -7.50 -11.03 4.38
N PHE A 2 -6.27 -10.65 4.07
CA PHE A 2 -5.27 -10.35 5.09
C PHE A 2 -5.68 -9.04 5.73
N LEU A 3 -5.86 -9.04 7.05
CA LEU A 3 -6.23 -7.84 7.80
C LEU A 3 -5.12 -7.47 8.77
N SER A 4 -5.18 -6.23 9.24
CA SER A 4 -4.34 -5.80 10.34
C SER A 4 -4.66 -6.62 11.59
N PRO A 5 -3.68 -6.93 12.45
CA PRO A 5 -3.94 -7.61 13.72
C PRO A 5 -4.91 -6.83 14.64
N THR A 6 -5.13 -5.53 14.38
CA THR A 6 -6.07 -4.70 15.13
C THR A 6 -7.44 -4.51 14.46
N ILE A 7 -7.62 -4.93 13.20
CA ILE A 7 -8.86 -4.71 12.43
C ILE A 7 -9.38 -6.05 11.92
N SER A 8 -10.59 -6.46 12.32
CA SER A 8 -11.12 -7.80 11.97
C SER A 8 -12.05 -7.81 10.76
N ASN A 9 -12.43 -6.63 10.24
CA ASN A 9 -13.37 -6.49 9.14
C ASN A 9 -12.73 -5.80 7.90
N PRO A 10 -12.86 -6.37 6.70
CA PRO A 10 -12.45 -5.73 5.43
C PRO A 10 -12.94 -4.31 5.20
N GLN A 11 -14.22 -4.05 5.50
CA GLN A 11 -14.82 -2.74 5.27
C GLN A 11 -14.25 -1.71 6.25
N GLU A 12 -14.15 -2.08 7.53
CA GLU A 12 -13.50 -1.27 8.57
C GLU A 12 -12.05 -0.96 8.20
N TYR A 13 -11.30 -1.93 7.68
CA TYR A 13 -9.93 -1.71 7.20
C TYR A 13 -9.88 -0.67 6.08
N LEU A 14 -10.78 -0.77 5.10
CA LEU A 14 -10.85 0.18 4.00
C LEU A 14 -11.20 1.59 4.50
N GLU A 15 -12.17 1.70 5.42
CA GLU A 15 -12.58 2.97 6.01
C GLU A 15 -11.41 3.64 6.77
N GLU A 16 -10.73 2.89 7.64
CA GLU A 16 -9.56 3.39 8.39
C GLU A 16 -8.39 3.77 7.45
N ALA A 17 -8.14 2.95 6.41
CA ALA A 17 -7.13 3.27 5.40
C ALA A 17 -7.46 4.57 4.65
N LEU A 18 -8.73 4.79 4.31
CA LEU A 18 -9.16 6.03 3.64
C LEU A 18 -9.05 7.24 4.57
N VAL A 19 -9.33 7.10 5.86
CA VAL A 19 -9.13 8.15 6.88
C VAL A 19 -7.65 8.52 6.97
N PHE A 20 -6.77 7.53 7.09
CA PHE A 20 -5.31 7.73 7.11
C PHE A 20 -4.81 8.44 5.85
N LEU A 21 -5.19 7.92 4.68
CA LEU A 21 -4.80 8.48 3.39
C LEU A 21 -5.25 9.94 3.29
N LYS A 22 -6.53 10.22 3.59
CA LYS A 22 -7.06 11.59 3.57
C LYS A 22 -6.27 12.52 4.51
N LYS A 23 -5.95 12.06 5.72
CA LYS A 23 -5.20 12.83 6.74
C LYS A 23 -3.79 13.18 6.27
N TYR A 24 -3.07 12.22 5.68
CA TYR A 24 -1.67 12.38 5.27
C TYR A 24 -1.50 12.56 3.75
N ARG A 25 -2.54 13.06 3.07
CA ARG A 25 -2.59 13.22 1.60
C ARG A 25 -1.40 13.98 1.01
N TRP A 26 -0.86 14.94 1.75
CA TRP A 26 0.25 15.78 1.29
C TRP A 26 1.53 14.97 1.04
N ILE A 27 1.68 13.80 1.67
CA ILE A 27 2.86 12.93 1.52
C ILE A 27 2.86 12.21 0.16
N TYR A 28 1.72 11.68 -0.27
CA TYR A 28 1.67 10.72 -1.39
C TYR A 28 0.94 11.23 -2.65
N THR A 29 0.27 12.38 -2.59
CA THR A 29 -0.48 12.92 -3.74
C THR A 29 0.43 13.49 -4.85
N THR A 30 1.71 13.68 -4.55
CA THR A 30 2.70 14.18 -5.50
C THR A 30 3.60 13.06 -5.99
N LYS A 31 3.96 13.08 -7.27
CA LYS A 31 4.96 12.15 -7.80
C LYS A 31 6.29 12.34 -7.05
N ASN A 32 6.93 11.26 -6.62
CA ASN A 32 8.21 11.33 -5.91
C ASN A 32 9.26 12.17 -6.65
N THR A 33 9.28 12.10 -7.99
CA THR A 33 10.19 12.88 -8.85
C THR A 33 9.94 14.39 -8.84
N ARG A 34 8.83 14.85 -8.28
CA ARG A 34 8.42 16.25 -8.22
C ARG A 34 8.35 16.81 -6.80
N ILE A 35 8.73 16.03 -5.78
CA ILE A 35 8.67 16.45 -4.36
C ILE A 35 9.28 17.83 -4.13
N LEU A 36 10.44 18.10 -4.74
CA LEU A 36 11.13 19.40 -4.63
C LEU A 36 10.46 20.49 -5.48
N CYS A 37 10.04 20.16 -6.70
CA CYS A 37 9.42 21.11 -7.62
C CYS A 37 8.05 21.60 -7.13
N ASP A 38 7.27 20.69 -6.56
CA ASP A 38 5.91 20.94 -6.10
C ASP A 38 5.89 21.35 -4.61
N ARG A 39 7.07 21.62 -4.02
CA ARG A 39 7.23 22.11 -2.64
C ARG A 39 6.48 21.26 -1.61
N VAL A 40 6.48 19.94 -1.81
CA VAL A 40 5.80 19.01 -0.91
C VAL A 40 6.36 19.10 0.51
N LEU A 41 7.68 19.31 0.61
CA LEU A 41 8.39 19.43 1.88
C LEU A 41 7.94 20.63 2.72
N ASP A 42 7.35 21.67 2.11
CA ASP A 42 6.80 22.83 2.83
C ASP A 42 5.58 22.44 3.69
N ASN A 43 4.96 21.28 3.42
CA ASN A 43 3.83 20.76 4.20
C ASN A 43 4.27 19.88 5.37
N ILE A 44 5.58 19.63 5.55
CA ILE A 44 6.07 18.89 6.70
C ILE A 44 5.84 19.75 7.96
N PRO A 45 5.17 19.20 9.00
CA PRO A 45 4.99 19.94 10.24
C PRO A 45 6.32 20.40 10.85
N ASN A 46 6.38 21.64 11.33
CA ASN A 46 7.62 22.23 11.85
C ASN A 46 8.23 21.41 12.99
N GLU A 47 7.38 20.80 13.82
CA GLU A 47 7.81 19.93 14.91
C GLU A 47 8.46 18.63 14.40
N TRP A 48 8.08 18.15 13.21
CA TRP A 48 8.76 17.03 12.54
C TRP A 48 10.12 17.47 12.02
N ILE A 49 10.21 18.65 11.40
CA ILE A 49 11.49 19.23 10.94
C ILE A 49 12.46 19.40 12.11
N ALA A 50 12.00 19.99 13.21
CA ALA A 50 12.80 20.16 14.41
C ALA A 50 13.29 18.81 14.96
N TYR A 51 12.42 17.81 14.98
CA TYR A 51 12.78 16.45 15.38
C TYR A 51 13.86 15.85 14.46
N PHE A 52 13.65 15.87 13.14
CA PHE A 52 14.61 15.35 12.16
C PHE A 52 15.93 16.14 12.14
N ALA A 53 15.94 17.42 12.52
CA ALA A 53 17.15 18.20 12.64
C ALA A 53 18.02 17.78 13.85
N THR A 54 17.41 17.22 14.89
CA THR A 54 18.11 16.69 16.07
C THR A 54 18.55 15.23 15.92
N ALA A 55 18.02 14.53 14.91
CA ALA A 55 18.39 13.18 14.57
C ALA A 55 19.86 13.14 14.07
N ASN A 56 20.78 12.60 14.88
CA ASN A 56 22.10 12.23 14.37
C ASN A 56 21.94 11.05 13.39
N HIS A 57 22.87 10.85 12.45
CA HIS A 57 22.91 9.76 11.44
C HIS A 57 22.69 8.31 11.94
N GLN A 58 22.51 8.05 13.23
CA GLN A 58 21.98 6.79 13.73
C GLN A 58 20.60 6.50 13.13
N ASN A 59 20.41 5.23 12.79
CA ASN A 59 19.27 4.67 12.07
C ASN A 59 17.95 5.39 12.40
N ILE A 60 17.26 5.93 11.40
CA ILE A 60 15.92 6.57 11.57
C ILE A 60 14.98 5.64 12.37
N LEU A 61 15.10 4.32 12.21
CA LEU A 61 14.36 3.31 12.98
C LEU A 61 14.66 3.31 14.48
N ASP A 62 15.90 3.61 14.86
CA ASP A 62 16.39 3.69 16.24
C ASP A 62 15.98 5.02 16.91
N ILE A 63 15.53 5.98 16.10
CA ILE A 63 15.06 7.30 16.52
C ILE A 63 13.56 7.23 16.83
N LEU A 64 12.79 6.52 15.99
CA LEU A 64 11.36 6.25 16.24
C LEU A 64 11.11 5.48 17.54
N SER A 65 12.06 4.67 18.00
CA SER A 65 11.96 3.92 19.25
C SER A 65 12.32 4.74 20.51
N ARG A 66 13.01 5.87 20.38
CA ARG A 66 13.48 6.72 21.51
C ARG A 66 12.52 7.83 21.94
N GLY A 67 11.38 7.90 21.29
CA GLY A 67 10.39 8.97 21.49
C GLY A 67 10.43 9.96 20.34
N THR A 68 9.26 10.21 19.77
CA THR A 68 9.01 11.21 18.73
C THR A 68 8.21 12.36 19.34
N ASN A 69 8.03 13.47 18.62
CA ASN A 69 6.95 14.40 18.97
C ASN A 69 5.58 13.71 18.82
N ASP A 70 4.54 14.27 19.45
CA ASP A 70 3.21 13.64 19.49
C ASP A 70 2.58 13.47 18.10
N SER A 71 2.71 14.46 17.21
CA SER A 71 2.08 14.39 15.88
C SER A 71 2.75 13.36 14.97
N LEU A 72 4.07 13.18 15.07
CA LEU A 72 4.84 12.15 14.37
C LEU A 72 4.56 10.77 14.98
N ARG A 73 4.40 10.69 16.31
CA ARG A 73 3.98 9.46 16.98
C ARG A 73 2.62 9.00 16.46
N MET A 74 1.66 9.92 16.40
CA MET A 74 0.33 9.66 15.85
C MET A 74 0.39 9.17 14.41
N PHE A 75 1.28 9.73 13.57
CA PHE A 75 1.47 9.20 12.21
C PHE A 75 1.89 7.73 12.20
N PHE A 76 2.86 7.34 13.02
CA PHE A 76 3.30 5.95 13.11
C PHE A 76 2.26 5.03 13.76
N ASP A 77 1.55 5.50 14.77
CA ASP A 77 0.47 4.75 15.41
C ASP A 77 -0.67 4.49 14.41
N ASP A 78 -1.11 5.51 13.67
CA ASP A 78 -2.12 5.36 12.63
C ASP A 78 -1.64 4.40 11.52
N LEU A 79 -0.36 4.47 11.12
CA LEU A 79 0.22 3.57 10.12
C LEU A 79 0.33 2.12 10.63
N HIS A 80 0.71 1.94 11.89
CA HIS A 80 0.87 0.63 12.50
C HIS A 80 -0.46 -0.11 12.61
N GLN A 81 -1.55 0.61 12.87
CA GLN A 81 -2.92 0.05 12.86
C GLN A 81 -3.34 -0.50 11.50
N LEU A 82 -2.71 -0.06 10.40
CA LEU A 82 -3.00 -0.51 9.04
C LEU A 82 -2.04 -1.61 8.54
N LYS A 83 -1.05 -2.00 9.35
CA LYS A 83 -0.04 -3.00 8.97
C LYS A 83 -0.67 -4.37 8.82
N LEU A 84 -0.54 -4.98 7.64
CA LEU A 84 -1.05 -6.32 7.36
C LEU A 84 -0.19 -7.41 8.03
N ASN A 85 -0.82 -8.50 8.45
CA ASN A 85 -0.13 -9.70 8.92
C ASN A 85 0.57 -10.41 7.75
N SER A 86 1.89 -10.25 7.64
CA SER A 86 2.69 -10.81 6.54
C SER A 86 3.08 -12.28 6.73
N GLU A 87 2.79 -12.89 7.89
CA GLU A 87 3.18 -14.28 8.17
C GLU A 87 2.31 -15.31 7.43
N GLU A 88 1.18 -14.90 6.85
CA GLU A 88 0.27 -15.79 6.10
C GLU A 88 0.60 -15.91 4.60
N PHE A 89 1.69 -15.30 4.12
CA PHE A 89 2.12 -15.47 2.73
C PHE A 89 2.69 -16.87 2.50
N ASN A 90 1.83 -17.78 2.00
CA ASN A 90 2.30 -19.02 1.38
C ASN A 90 3.18 -18.67 0.16
N LYS A 91 4.46 -19.04 0.24
CA LYS A 91 5.42 -18.95 -0.85
C LYS A 91 5.03 -19.95 -1.94
N THR A 92 4.07 -19.57 -2.78
CA THR A 92 3.79 -20.31 -4.01
C THR A 92 4.89 -19.97 -5.00
N GLU A 93 5.58 -20.98 -5.51
CA GLU A 93 6.60 -20.78 -6.53
C GLU A 93 5.95 -20.23 -7.80
N PRO A 94 6.53 -19.19 -8.43
CA PRO A 94 6.01 -18.66 -9.68
C PRO A 94 6.11 -19.72 -10.79
N PRO A 95 5.22 -19.70 -11.79
CA PRO A 95 5.24 -20.64 -12.89
C PRO A 95 6.54 -20.53 -13.71
N VAL A 96 6.98 -21.66 -14.27
CA VAL A 96 8.21 -21.78 -15.08
C VAL A 96 8.17 -20.90 -16.35
N PHE A 97 6.99 -20.50 -16.80
CA PHE A 97 6.81 -19.64 -17.97
C PHE A 97 6.99 -18.16 -17.64
N ARG A 98 7.99 -17.54 -18.27
CA ARG A 98 8.31 -16.11 -18.11
C ARG A 98 7.77 -15.32 -19.29
N TYR A 99 6.86 -14.40 -19.05
CA TYR A 99 6.41 -13.46 -20.08
C TYR A 99 7.53 -12.44 -20.33
N ILE A 100 7.94 -12.31 -21.60
CA ILE A 100 8.97 -11.35 -22.00
C ILE A 100 8.48 -9.93 -21.69
N GLY A 101 9.29 -9.16 -20.96
CA GLY A 101 8.97 -7.78 -20.58
C GLY A 101 8.24 -7.61 -19.24
N ILE A 102 7.94 -8.70 -18.52
CA ILE A 102 7.40 -8.65 -17.16
C ILE A 102 8.51 -9.00 -16.16
N SER A 103 8.70 -8.17 -15.13
CA SER A 103 9.67 -8.45 -14.07
C SER A 103 9.21 -9.61 -13.18
N ASP A 104 10.15 -10.32 -12.53
CA ASP A 104 9.82 -11.45 -11.65
C ASP A 104 8.87 -11.05 -10.52
N LYS A 105 9.08 -9.84 -9.96
CA LYS A 105 8.18 -9.26 -8.96
C LYS A 105 6.75 -9.16 -9.51
N LYS A 106 6.60 -8.63 -10.72
CA LYS A 106 5.27 -8.41 -11.32
C LYS A 106 4.60 -9.72 -11.71
N MET A 107 5.37 -10.70 -12.18
CA MET A 107 4.90 -12.07 -12.41
C MET A 107 4.34 -12.70 -11.13
N HIS A 108 5.06 -12.56 -10.02
CA HIS A 108 4.63 -13.08 -8.73
C HIS A 108 3.33 -12.40 -8.25
N GLU A 109 3.22 -11.09 -8.38
CA GLU A 109 1.98 -10.35 -8.07
C GLU A 109 0.79 -10.84 -8.89
N ILE A 110 0.94 -10.99 -10.22
CA ILE A 110 -0.13 -11.46 -11.11
C ILE A 110 -0.56 -12.88 -10.73
N PHE A 111 0.41 -13.77 -10.47
CA PHE A 111 0.13 -15.16 -10.14
C PHE A 111 -0.63 -15.31 -8.83
N LEU A 112 -0.31 -14.50 -7.83
CA LEU A 112 -1.02 -14.50 -6.55
C LEU A 112 -2.39 -13.84 -6.64
N LEU A 113 -2.53 -12.76 -7.40
CA LEU A 113 -3.76 -11.96 -7.43
C LEU A 113 -4.83 -12.54 -8.35
N ALA A 114 -4.46 -13.10 -9.51
CA ALA A 114 -5.43 -13.57 -10.51
C ALA A 114 -6.42 -14.63 -9.99
N PRO A 115 -5.99 -15.67 -9.23
CA PRO A 115 -6.92 -16.65 -8.67
C PRO A 115 -7.90 -16.04 -7.66
N VAL A 116 -7.44 -15.09 -6.85
CA VAL A 116 -8.26 -14.40 -5.85
C VAL A 116 -9.33 -13.54 -6.54
N VAL A 117 -8.95 -12.82 -7.60
CA VAL A 117 -9.89 -12.04 -8.41
C VAL A 117 -10.93 -12.93 -9.06
N ASP A 118 -10.51 -14.05 -9.68
CA ASP A 118 -11.42 -15.02 -10.30
C ASP A 118 -12.44 -15.59 -9.31
N GLU A 119 -11.97 -16.01 -8.13
CA GLU A 119 -12.83 -16.53 -7.07
C GLU A 119 -13.85 -15.49 -6.60
N LEU A 120 -13.42 -14.24 -6.40
CA LEU A 120 -14.31 -13.15 -5.99
C LEU A 120 -15.34 -12.82 -7.06
N CYS A 121 -14.95 -12.76 -8.33
CA CYS A 121 -15.87 -12.49 -9.44
C CYS A 121 -16.94 -13.58 -9.52
N ARG A 122 -16.56 -14.85 -9.41
CA ARG A 122 -17.51 -15.99 -9.40
C ARG A 122 -18.46 -15.96 -8.19
N LYS A 123 -17.96 -15.62 -7.00
CA LYS A 123 -18.78 -15.56 -5.77
C LYS A 123 -19.76 -14.40 -5.75
N THR A 124 -19.37 -13.25 -6.30
CA THR A 124 -20.14 -12.00 -6.21
C THR A 124 -20.91 -11.67 -7.48
N ASN A 125 -20.72 -12.46 -8.56
CA ASN A 125 -21.21 -12.16 -9.91
C ASN A 125 -20.78 -10.75 -10.35
N CYS A 126 -19.51 -10.42 -10.09
CA CYS A 126 -18.94 -9.13 -10.45
C CYS A 126 -18.33 -9.20 -11.85
N ASP A 127 -18.77 -8.30 -12.73
CA ASP A 127 -18.29 -8.21 -14.11
C ASP A 127 -17.20 -7.13 -14.30
N LEU A 128 -16.94 -6.32 -13.25
CA LEU A 128 -16.01 -5.20 -13.30
C LEU A 128 -15.07 -5.18 -12.10
N VAL A 129 -13.78 -5.34 -12.38
CA VAL A 129 -12.70 -5.19 -11.39
C VAL A 129 -11.91 -3.93 -11.74
N VAL A 130 -11.72 -3.06 -10.76
CA VAL A 130 -10.97 -1.81 -10.90
C VAL A 130 -9.66 -1.92 -10.12
N ASP A 131 -8.53 -1.87 -10.83
CA ASP A 131 -7.19 -1.83 -10.22
C ASP A 131 -6.81 -0.37 -9.86
N ILE A 132 -6.84 -0.06 -8.57
CA ILE A 132 -6.48 1.26 -8.04
C ILE A 132 -4.98 1.25 -7.68
N GLY A 133 -4.20 2.13 -8.31
CA GLY A 133 -2.76 2.24 -8.03
C GLY A 133 -1.86 1.43 -8.96
N SER A 134 -2.38 1.02 -10.12
CA SER A 134 -1.66 0.24 -11.14
C SER A 134 -0.41 0.91 -11.74
N GLY A 135 -0.17 2.19 -11.45
CA GLY A 135 0.94 2.96 -12.01
C GLY A 135 0.82 3.09 -13.53
N SER A 136 1.94 3.02 -14.25
CA SER A 136 1.95 3.05 -15.73
C SER A 136 1.50 1.72 -16.37
N VAL A 137 1.19 0.69 -15.57
CA VAL A 137 0.84 -0.65 -16.06
C VAL A 137 -0.53 -1.01 -15.51
N SER A 138 -1.59 -0.61 -16.22
CA SER A 138 -2.95 -0.96 -15.85
C SER A 138 -3.21 -2.47 -16.04
N LEU A 139 -3.57 -3.18 -14.97
CA LEU A 139 -4.17 -4.50 -15.09
C LEU A 139 -5.68 -4.31 -15.33
N PHE A 140 -6.09 -4.28 -16.60
CA PHE A 140 -7.50 -4.35 -16.96
C PHE A 140 -7.88 -5.81 -17.20
N PHE A 141 -8.55 -6.44 -16.22
CA PHE A 141 -9.27 -7.68 -16.45
C PHE A 141 -10.69 -7.34 -16.90
N ARG A 142 -10.97 -7.46 -18.20
CA ARG A 142 -12.34 -7.42 -18.70
C ARG A 142 -12.85 -8.85 -18.78
N TYR A 143 -13.50 -9.33 -17.72
CA TYR A 143 -14.22 -10.59 -17.75
C TYR A 143 -15.48 -10.39 -18.60
N ARG A 144 -15.36 -10.67 -19.89
CA ARG A 144 -16.52 -10.88 -20.75
C ARG A 144 -16.71 -12.39 -20.77
N PHE A 145 -17.82 -12.89 -20.20
CA PHE A 145 -18.25 -14.26 -20.44
C PHE A 145 -18.32 -14.45 -21.96
N ILE A 146 -17.32 -15.11 -22.54
CA ILE A 146 -17.47 -15.80 -23.81
C ILE A 146 -17.89 -17.21 -23.43
N LEU A 147 -19.18 -17.34 -23.15
CA LEU A 147 -19.88 -18.61 -23.20
C LEU A 147 -21.11 -18.37 -24.07
N ASP A 148 -20.90 -18.48 -25.37
CA ASP A 148 -21.78 -19.21 -26.30
C ASP A 148 -20.89 -20.20 -27.05
#